data_AF-A0A662SK70-F1
#
_entry.id   AF-A0A662SK70-F1
#
_cell.length_a   1.000
_cell.length_b   1.000
_cell.length_c   1.000
_cell.angle_alpha   90.00
_cell.angle_beta   90.00
_cell.angle_gamma   90.00
#
_symmetry.space_group_name_H-M   'P 1'
#
loop_
_entity.id
_entity.type
_entity.pdbx_description
1 polymer ?
#
loop_
_entity_poly.entity_id
_entity_poly.type
_entity_poly.pdbx_seq_one_letter_code
_entity_poly.pdbx_strand_id
1 'polypeptide(L)'
;MPTKVVKVLVEGGKATPGPPLGPALGGLGLNIGQIVNEINQKTKEYQGMKVPVEIKVDIDTRKFEIKVGIPATSMLILRELNT
;
A
#
# COMPACT_ATOMS: atom_id res chain seq x y z
N MET A 1 -10.75 11.01 18.12
CA MET A 1 -9.53 10.26 17.73
C MET A 1 -9.17 10.70 16.33
N PRO A 2 -8.13 11.53 16.16
CA PRO A 2 -7.77 12.04 14.84
C PRO A 2 -7.00 10.98 14.05
N THR A 3 -7.72 10.04 13.44
CA THR A 3 -7.15 9.03 12.53
C THR A 3 -6.98 9.67 11.14
N LYS A 4 -5.76 9.70 10.62
CA LYS A 4 -5.45 10.27 9.31
C LYS A 4 -5.39 9.16 8.27
N VAL A 5 -6.27 9.23 7.27
CA VAL A 5 -6.30 8.25 6.17
C VAL A 5 -5.59 8.84 4.96
N VAL A 6 -4.55 8.17 4.49
CA VAL A 6 -3.79 8.54 3.29
C VAL A 6 -4.02 7.47 2.23
N LYS A 7 -4.56 7.88 1.08
CA LYS A 7 -4.77 7.00 -0.07
C LYS A 7 -3.68 7.27 -1.10
N VAL A 8 -2.97 6.24 -1.50
CA VAL A 8 -1.95 6.32 -2.56
C VAL A 8 -2.17 5.24 -3.61
N LEU A 9 -1.70 5.51 -4.82
CA LEU A 9 -1.61 4.52 -5.89
C LEU A 9 -0.15 4.09 -6.00
N VAL A 10 0.09 2.80 -5.88
CA VAL A 10 1.42 2.20 -6.00
C VAL A 10 1.42 1.14 -7.08
N GLU A 11 2.55 0.95 -7.75
CA GLU A 11 2.70 -0.15 -8.69
C GLU A 11 3.03 -1.43 -7.91
N GLY A 12 2.24 -2.47 -8.13
CA GLY A 12 2.38 -3.76 -7.48
C GLY A 12 3.76 -4.35 -7.76
N GLY A 13 4.43 -4.78 -6.69
CA GLY A 13 5.78 -5.32 -6.70
C GLY A 13 6.90 -4.38 -7.18
N LYS A 14 6.60 -3.09 -7.42
CA LYS A 14 7.57 -2.01 -7.66
C LYS A 14 7.18 -0.73 -6.92
N ALA A 15 6.56 -0.84 -5.74
CA ALA A 15 6.32 0.33 -4.91
C ALA A 15 7.66 0.95 -4.51
N THR A 16 7.78 2.26 -4.68
CA THR A 16 8.98 3.04 -4.33
C THR A 16 8.69 3.96 -3.15
N PRO A 17 9.67 4.21 -2.26
CA PRO A 17 9.53 5.14 -1.13
C PRO A 17 9.55 6.62 -1.55
N GLY A 18 9.18 6.92 -2.80
CA GLY A 18 9.31 8.24 -3.41
C GLY A 18 8.34 9.32 -2.87
N PRO A 19 8.29 10.48 -3.56
CA PRO A 19 7.51 11.66 -3.16
C PRO A 19 6.03 11.46 -2.80
N PRO A 20 5.27 10.47 -3.33
CA PRO A 20 3.87 10.32 -2.93
C PRO A 20 3.68 9.70 -1.53
N LEU A 21 4.65 8.91 -1.04
CA LEU A 21 4.55 8.17 0.23
C LEU A 21 5.47 8.77 1.31
N GLY A 22 6.65 9.23 0.92
CA GLY A 22 7.68 9.73 1.84
C GLY A 22 7.25 10.92 2.70
N PRO A 23 6.77 12.04 2.13
CA PRO A 23 6.36 13.22 2.89
C PRO A 23 5.11 12.98 3.74
N ALA A 24 4.15 12.19 3.23
CA ALA A 24 2.88 11.95 3.89
C ALA A 24 3.01 11.05 5.14
N LEU A 25 3.94 10.10 5.13
CA LEU A 25 4.15 9.12 6.20
C LEU A 25 5.38 9.42 7.06
N GLY A 26 6.42 10.01 6.49
CA GLY A 26 7.64 10.38 7.21
C GLY A 26 7.39 11.41 8.30
N GLY A 27 6.47 12.35 8.08
CA GLY A 27 6.05 13.32 9.10
C GLY A 27 5.29 12.71 10.29
N LEU A 28 4.91 11.43 10.22
CA LEU A 28 4.18 10.70 11.26
C LEU A 28 5.08 9.76 12.09
N GLY A 29 6.39 9.75 11.82
CA GLY A 29 7.36 8.90 12.52
C GLY A 29 7.32 7.43 12.10
N LEU A 30 6.77 7.13 10.91
CA LEU A 30 6.63 5.78 10.38
C LEU A 30 7.79 5.44 9.43
N ASN A 31 8.23 4.17 9.48
CA ASN A 31 9.27 3.68 8.57
C ASN A 31 8.71 3.43 7.17
N ILE A 32 8.89 4.41 6.28
CA ILE A 32 8.46 4.34 4.87
C ILE A 32 9.01 3.07 4.17
N GLY A 33 10.25 2.70 4.45
CA GLY A 33 10.87 1.50 3.88
C GLY A 33 10.16 0.21 4.27
N GLN A 34 9.68 0.10 5.52
CA GLN A 34 8.91 -1.07 5.97
C GLN A 34 7.54 -1.12 5.29
N ILE A 35 6.85 0.02 5.20
CA ILE A 35 5.54 0.13 4.54
C ILE A 35 5.64 -0.27 3.06
N VAL A 36 6.64 0.25 2.35
CA VAL A 36 6.87 -0.08 0.93
C VAL A 36 7.21 -1.56 0.74
N ASN A 37 8.00 -2.14 1.63
CA ASN A 37 8.36 -3.56 1.55
C ASN A 37 7.15 -4.47 1.84
N GLU A 38 6.33 -4.12 2.83
CA GLU A 38 5.11 -4.85 3.17
C GLU A 38 4.05 -4.76 2.06
N ILE A 39 3.91 -3.57 1.44
CA ILE A 39 3.12 -3.37 0.23
C ILE A 39 3.66 -4.23 -0.90
N ASN A 40 4.97 -4.23 -1.17
CA ASN A 40 5.57 -5.03 -2.24
C ASN A 40 5.43 -6.53 -2.00
N GLN A 41 5.46 -7.01 -0.76
CA GLN A 41 5.16 -8.41 -0.44
C GLN A 41 3.70 -8.76 -0.71
N LYS A 42 2.76 -7.95 -0.23
CA LYS A 42 1.31 -8.18 -0.46
C LYS A 42 0.90 -7.95 -1.92
N THR A 43 1.64 -7.14 -2.65
CA THR A 43 1.40 -6.84 -4.07
C THR A 43 2.35 -7.57 -5.02
N LYS A 44 3.14 -8.53 -4.52
CA LYS A 44 4.05 -9.34 -5.32
C LYS A 44 3.32 -10.12 -6.40
N GLU A 45 2.09 -10.54 -6.10
CA GLU A 45 1.22 -11.25 -7.04
C GLU A 45 0.56 -10.32 -8.08
N TYR A 46 0.57 -9.01 -7.81
CA TYR A 46 0.04 -7.96 -8.68
C TYR A 46 1.17 -7.18 -9.37
N GLN A 47 2.30 -7.85 -9.61
CA GLN A 47 3.46 -7.24 -10.27
C GLN A 47 3.09 -6.64 -11.63
N GLY A 48 3.32 -5.34 -11.78
CA GLY A 48 3.01 -4.59 -13.01
C GLY A 48 1.62 -3.94 -13.06
N MET A 49 0.87 -3.92 -11.94
CA MET A 49 -0.47 -3.33 -11.88
C MET A 49 -0.54 -2.19 -10.86
N LYS A 50 -1.39 -1.18 -11.08
CA LYS A 50 -1.60 -0.10 -10.10
C LYS A 50 -2.57 -0.58 -9.03
N VAL A 51 -2.06 -0.72 -7.80
CA VAL A 51 -2.83 -1.14 -6.63
C VAL A 51 -3.10 0.08 -5.75
N PRO A 52 -4.37 0.38 -5.43
CA PRO A 52 -4.69 1.42 -4.46
C PRO A 52 -4.36 0.91 -3.05
N VAL A 53 -3.60 1.69 -2.29
CA VAL A 53 -3.27 1.40 -0.89
C VAL A 53 -3.79 2.53 -0.01
N GLU A 54 -4.50 2.14 1.03
CA GLU A 54 -5.05 3.03 2.04
C GLU A 54 -4.27 2.83 3.35
N ILE A 55 -3.65 3.89 3.84
CA ILE A 55 -2.81 3.88 5.04
C ILE A 55 -3.52 4.72 6.08
N LYS A 56 -4.01 4.07 7.12
CA LYS A 56 -4.62 4.73 8.27
C LYS A 56 -3.54 4.92 9.31
N VAL A 57 -3.27 6.16 9.68
CA VAL A 57 -2.30 6.49 10.72
C VAL A 57 -3.01 7.13 11.89
N ASP A 58 -2.75 6.59 13.06
CA ASP A 58 -3.30 7.03 14.32
C ASP A 58 -2.21 7.86 15.02
N ILE A 59 -2.39 9.19 15.08
CA ILE A 59 -1.35 10.11 15.60
C ILE A 59 -1.12 9.98 17.10
N ASP A 60 -2.10 9.51 17.87
CA ASP A 60 -1.96 9.29 19.31
C ASP A 60 -1.16 8.01 19.62
N THR A 61 -1.46 6.92 18.93
CA THR A 61 -0.86 5.60 19.21
C THR A 61 0.34 5.28 18.32
N ARG A 62 0.65 6.14 17.34
CA ARG A 62 1.63 5.91 16.26
C ARG A 62 1.37 4.60 15.50
N LYS A 63 0.15 4.06 15.62
CA LYS A 63 -0.24 2.86 14.91
C LYS A 63 -0.55 3.23 13.48
N PHE A 64 -0.09 2.38 12.56
CA PHE A 64 -0.40 2.50 11.16
C PHE A 64 -1.06 1.19 10.71
N GLU A 65 -2.12 1.33 9.93
CA GLU A 65 -2.91 0.24 9.38
C GLU A 65 -2.83 0.36 7.86
N ILE A 66 -2.20 -0.62 7.22
CA ILE A 66 -2.05 -0.66 5.77
C ILE A 66 -3.13 -1.58 5.20
N LYS A 67 -4.10 -0.98 4.51
CA LYS A 67 -5.09 -1.71 3.71
C LYS A 67 -4.69 -1.63 2.25
N VAL A 68 -4.16 -2.75 1.75
CA VAL A 68 -3.97 -2.95 0.32
C VAL A 68 -5.35 -3.23 -0.26
N GLY A 69 -5.85 -2.33 -1.11
CA GLY A 69 -7.06 -2.59 -1.87
C GLY A 69 -6.79 -3.76 -2.81
N ILE A 70 -7.70 -4.72 -2.87
CA ILE A 70 -7.61 -5.82 -3.83
C ILE A 70 -7.73 -5.17 -5.23
N PRO A 71 -6.73 -5.28 -6.11
CA PRO A 71 -6.93 -4.89 -7.50
C PRO A 71 -7.91 -5.92 -8.09
N ALA A 72 -9.15 -5.50 -8.24
CA ALA A 72 -10.29 -6.20 -8.84
C ALA A 72 -10.28 -7.74 -8.77
N THR A 73 -11.22 -8.33 -8.01
CA THR A 73 -11.54 -9.77 -7.99
C THR A 73 -11.53 -10.43 -9.37
N SER A 74 -11.86 -9.67 -10.42
CA SER A 74 -11.78 -10.06 -11.84
C SER A 74 -10.42 -10.58 -12.31
N MET A 75 -9.32 -10.19 -11.66
CA MET A 75 -7.96 -10.53 -12.09
C MET A 75 -7.42 -11.85 -11.51
N LEU A 76 -7.92 -12.25 -10.34
CA LEU A 76 -7.69 -13.60 -9.79
C LEU A 76 -8.30 -14.66 -10.71
N ILE A 77 -9.49 -14.37 -11.25
CA ILE A 77 -10.18 -15.23 -12.22
C ILE A 77 -9.36 -15.33 -13.53
N LEU A 78 -8.75 -14.22 -13.99
CA LEU A 78 -7.88 -14.23 -15.18
C LEU A 78 -6.57 -15.01 -15.01
N ARG A 79 -6.04 -15.13 -13.78
CA ARG A 79 -4.87 -15.99 -13.49
C ARG A 79 -5.25 -17.47 -13.43
N GLU A 80 -6.43 -17.81 -12.92
CA GLU A 80 -6.92 -19.21 -12.91
C GLU A 80 -7.34 -19.70 -14.30
N LEU A 81 -7.91 -18.84 -15.15
CA LEU A 81 -8.39 -19.22 -16.48
C LEU A 81 -7.26 -19.45 -17.51
N ASN A 82 -6.01 -19.18 -17.16
CA ASN A 82 -4.86 -19.38 -18.03
C ASN A 82 -4.05 -20.65 -17.67
N THR A 83 -4.69 -21.59 -16.95
CA THR A 83 -4.17 -22.94 -16.66
C THR A 83 -4.96 -24.00 -17.42
#